data_AF-A0A1C6T3A0-F1
#
_entry.id   AF-A0A1C6T3A0-F1
#
_cell.length_a   1.000
_cell.length_b   1.000
_cell.length_c   1.000
_cell.angle_alpha   90.00
_cell.angle_beta   90.00
_cell.angle_gamma   90.00
#
_symmetry.space_group_name_H-M   'P 1'
#
loop_
_entity.id
_entity.type
_entity.pdbx_description
1 polymer ?
#
loop_
_entity_poly.entity_id
_entity_poly.type
_entity_poly.pdbx_seq_one_letter_code
_entity_poly.pdbx_strand_id
1 'polypeptide(L)'
;MDDLTKLHSAVTDFADQHTMVVVPAVPTHDLGPEVQLEPDVLDLPGFLNVAHQLGARALYVQTETFNPDPDEVTDPPARLLKHRGKPCTIEVAFVASGVVHFWEHTASWYTEWENLIESQASLVDADDEPRWLSEDDRERLAAPAVGALLAMPEFRAAKPGGARQRFAKSHLPADLHERVHWDAVRTACDRAEELTQQRYAEVDERYDELAAQLLKDPAYQRAGSVGVRKQAAEHFLTAWADGFVPPSVVRDELYARAQRLAKAAARPPALY
;
A
#
# COMPACT_ATOMS: atom_id res chain seq x y z
N MET A 1 -38.77 -0.18 -10.00
CA MET A 1 -39.35 -1.39 -10.65
C MET A 1 -38.75 -2.57 -9.89
N ASP A 2 -39.15 -2.76 -8.63
CA ASP A 2 -38.25 -3.37 -7.63
C ASP A 2 -38.38 -4.90 -7.52
N ASP A 3 -39.04 -5.51 -8.48
CA ASP A 3 -39.28 -6.95 -8.50
C ASP A 3 -38.25 -7.63 -9.39
N LEU A 4 -37.07 -7.87 -8.82
CA LEU A 4 -35.94 -8.48 -9.53
C LEU A 4 -36.25 -9.88 -10.04
N THR A 5 -37.20 -10.59 -9.43
CA THR A 5 -37.67 -11.88 -9.92
C THR A 5 -38.35 -11.74 -11.28
N LYS A 6 -39.14 -10.67 -11.48
CA LYS A 6 -39.75 -10.37 -12.78
C LYS A 6 -38.71 -9.97 -13.81
N LEU A 7 -37.66 -9.25 -13.42
CA LEU A 7 -36.57 -8.89 -14.31
C LEU A 7 -35.81 -10.14 -14.77
N HIS A 8 -35.46 -11.05 -13.86
CA HIS A 8 -34.85 -12.34 -14.20
C HIS A 8 -35.72 -13.16 -15.17
N SER A 9 -37.03 -13.25 -14.89
CA SER A 9 -37.97 -13.92 -15.80
C SER A 9 -38.01 -13.25 -17.18
N ALA A 10 -38.04 -11.91 -17.23
CA ALA A 10 -38.04 -11.17 -18.49
C ALA A 10 -36.77 -11.43 -19.33
N VAL A 11 -35.60 -11.55 -18.70
CA VAL A 11 -34.35 -11.92 -19.40
C VAL A 11 -34.44 -13.34 -19.97
N THR A 12 -34.96 -14.29 -19.17
CA THR A 12 -35.10 -15.69 -19.59
C THR A 12 -36.10 -15.81 -20.75
N ASP A 13 -37.27 -15.17 -20.62
CA ASP A 13 -38.32 -15.16 -21.64
C ASP A 13 -37.81 -14.52 -22.94
N PHE A 14 -37.02 -13.45 -22.86
CA PHE A 14 -36.40 -12.81 -24.01
C PHE A 14 -35.36 -13.72 -24.69
N ALA A 15 -34.50 -14.36 -23.89
CA ALA A 15 -33.51 -15.29 -24.41
C ALA A 15 -34.17 -16.45 -25.17
N ASP A 16 -35.25 -17.02 -24.62
CA ASP A 16 -36.02 -18.08 -25.26
C ASP A 16 -36.65 -17.61 -26.58
N GLN A 17 -37.25 -16.41 -26.60
CA GLN A 17 -37.86 -15.83 -27.80
C GLN A 17 -36.84 -15.59 -28.93
N HIS A 18 -35.60 -15.23 -28.59
CA HIS A 18 -34.55 -14.89 -29.55
C HIS A 18 -33.49 -15.98 -29.73
N THR A 19 -33.72 -17.18 -29.18
CA THR A 19 -32.80 -18.34 -29.26
C THR A 19 -31.38 -17.99 -28.76
N MET A 20 -31.30 -17.25 -27.65
CA MET A 20 -30.06 -16.92 -26.97
C MET A 20 -29.83 -17.90 -25.81
N VAL A 21 -28.56 -18.15 -25.48
CA VAL A 21 -28.20 -18.99 -24.33
C VAL A 21 -28.15 -18.14 -23.07
N VAL A 22 -28.87 -18.53 -22.02
CA VAL A 22 -28.72 -17.93 -20.69
C VAL A 22 -27.60 -18.64 -19.94
N VAL A 23 -26.61 -17.88 -19.48
CA VAL A 23 -25.50 -18.36 -18.66
C VAL A 23 -25.69 -17.81 -17.24
N PRO A 24 -25.80 -18.67 -16.21
CA PRO A 24 -26.10 -18.24 -14.83
C PRO A 24 -24.84 -17.76 -14.10
N ALA A 25 -24.09 -16.86 -14.71
CA ALA A 25 -22.89 -16.22 -14.17
C ALA A 25 -22.62 -14.96 -15.01
N VAL A 26 -22.07 -13.90 -14.41
CA VAL A 26 -21.56 -12.74 -15.15
C VAL A 26 -20.03 -12.80 -15.33
N PRO A 27 -19.48 -12.27 -16.42
CA PRO A 27 -18.03 -12.10 -16.57
C PRO A 27 -17.47 -11.22 -15.44
N THR A 28 -16.23 -11.49 -15.03
CA THR A 28 -15.53 -10.63 -14.08
C THR A 28 -15.24 -9.26 -14.71
N HIS A 29 -15.59 -8.20 -14.00
CA HIS A 29 -15.28 -6.80 -14.33
C HIS A 29 -13.77 -6.53 -14.40
N ASP A 30 -13.38 -5.42 -15.03
CA ASP A 30 -12.01 -4.89 -15.11
C ASP A 30 -10.98 -5.78 -15.83
N LEU A 31 -11.41 -6.80 -16.59
CA LEU A 31 -10.52 -7.70 -17.33
C LEU A 31 -10.40 -7.37 -18.83
N GLY A 32 -10.94 -6.24 -19.29
CA GLY A 32 -10.84 -5.83 -20.69
C GLY A 32 -11.74 -4.67 -21.07
N PRO A 33 -12.01 -4.48 -22.38
CA PRO A 33 -12.94 -3.47 -22.86
C PRO A 33 -14.38 -3.79 -22.42
N GLU A 34 -14.94 -2.92 -21.59
CA GLU A 34 -16.29 -3.06 -21.06
C GLU A 34 -17.05 -1.74 -21.04
N VAL A 35 -18.37 -1.85 -20.99
CA VAL A 35 -19.30 -0.72 -20.92
C VAL A 35 -20.37 -1.04 -19.88
N GLN A 36 -20.44 -0.21 -18.83
CA GLN A 36 -21.52 -0.23 -17.86
C GLN A 36 -22.69 0.63 -18.36
N LEU A 37 -23.88 0.05 -18.44
CA LEU A 37 -25.12 0.75 -18.81
C LEU A 37 -26.06 0.74 -17.62
N GLU A 38 -26.23 1.91 -17.01
CA GLU A 38 -27.11 2.06 -15.85
C GLU A 38 -28.59 2.02 -16.26
N PRO A 39 -29.50 1.53 -15.38
CA PRO A 39 -30.94 1.49 -15.63
C PRO A 39 -31.57 2.86 -15.94
N ASP A 40 -30.96 3.94 -15.45
CA ASP A 40 -31.40 5.33 -15.69
C ASP A 40 -31.06 5.81 -17.11
N VAL A 41 -30.06 5.19 -17.75
CA VAL A 41 -29.66 5.48 -19.13
C VAL A 41 -30.40 4.57 -20.11
N LEU A 42 -30.52 3.28 -19.77
CA LEU A 42 -31.17 2.27 -20.60
C LEU A 42 -31.89 1.26 -19.73
N ASP A 43 -33.20 1.11 -19.94
CA ASP A 43 -33.98 0.10 -19.23
C ASP A 43 -33.63 -1.32 -19.72
N LEU A 44 -33.99 -2.34 -18.92
CA LEU A 44 -33.67 -3.73 -19.24
C LEU A 44 -34.21 -4.16 -20.62
N PRO A 45 -35.47 -3.87 -21.02
CA PRO A 45 -35.94 -4.18 -22.36
C PRO A 45 -35.10 -3.53 -23.47
N GLY A 46 -34.69 -2.27 -23.28
CA GLY A 46 -33.78 -1.56 -24.19
C GLY A 46 -32.43 -2.25 -24.29
N PHE A 47 -31.83 -2.63 -23.16
CA PHE A 47 -30.55 -3.34 -23.10
C PHE A 47 -30.59 -4.69 -23.82
N LEU A 48 -31.64 -5.49 -23.59
CA LEU A 48 -31.85 -6.77 -24.26
C LEU A 48 -32.03 -6.61 -25.78
N ASN A 49 -32.74 -5.57 -26.21
CA ASN A 49 -32.89 -5.25 -27.63
C ASN A 49 -31.55 -4.87 -28.27
N VAL A 50 -30.70 -4.10 -27.57
CA VAL A 50 -29.33 -3.81 -28.03
C VAL A 50 -28.51 -5.09 -28.17
N ALA A 51 -28.59 -6.00 -27.19
CA ALA A 51 -27.92 -7.30 -27.25
C ALA A 51 -28.33 -8.08 -28.51
N HIS A 52 -29.64 -8.11 -28.82
CA HIS A 52 -30.17 -8.76 -30.01
C HIS A 52 -29.68 -8.09 -31.31
N GLN A 53 -29.73 -6.76 -31.39
CA GLN A 53 -29.30 -6.00 -32.56
C GLN A 53 -27.80 -6.15 -32.86
N LEU A 54 -26.99 -6.25 -31.82
CA LEU A 54 -25.54 -6.50 -31.94
C LEU A 54 -25.21 -7.98 -32.19
N GLY A 55 -26.22 -8.85 -32.28
CA GLY A 55 -26.06 -10.25 -32.62
C GLY A 55 -25.47 -11.09 -31.49
N ALA A 56 -25.64 -10.68 -30.24
CA ALA A 56 -25.23 -11.46 -29.09
C ALA A 56 -25.89 -12.85 -29.14
N ARG A 57 -25.15 -13.88 -28.73
CA ARG A 57 -25.62 -15.28 -28.72
C ARG A 57 -25.89 -15.80 -27.32
N ALA A 58 -25.36 -15.12 -26.31
CA ALA A 58 -25.53 -15.47 -24.93
C ALA A 58 -25.85 -14.22 -24.11
N LEU A 59 -26.68 -14.41 -23.09
CA LEU A 59 -26.93 -13.48 -22.02
C LEU A 59 -26.40 -14.10 -20.74
N TYR A 60 -25.53 -13.36 -20.07
CA TYR A 60 -24.96 -13.70 -18.79
C TYR A 60 -25.84 -13.06 -17.72
N VAL A 61 -26.35 -13.83 -16.79
CA VAL A 61 -27.29 -13.34 -15.77
C VAL A 61 -26.84 -13.86 -14.42
N GLN A 62 -26.73 -12.94 -13.47
CA GLN A 62 -26.51 -13.25 -12.09
C GLN A 62 -27.50 -12.49 -11.22
N THR A 63 -27.94 -13.13 -10.15
CA THR A 63 -28.79 -12.50 -9.15
C THR A 63 -28.17 -12.75 -7.80
N GLU A 64 -27.96 -11.68 -7.05
CA GLU A 64 -27.48 -11.75 -5.69
C GLU A 64 -28.68 -11.78 -4.74
N THR A 65 -28.60 -12.64 -3.73
CA THR A 65 -29.62 -12.72 -2.68
C THR A 65 -29.11 -12.06 -1.42
N PHE A 66 -29.96 -11.24 -0.80
CA PHE A 66 -29.63 -10.52 0.42
C PHE A 66 -29.50 -11.46 1.61
N ASN A 67 -28.27 -11.72 2.03
CA ASN A 67 -27.94 -12.48 3.23
C ASN A 67 -26.92 -11.70 4.05
N PRO A 68 -27.36 -10.67 4.79
CA PRO A 68 -26.45 -9.81 5.53
C PRO A 68 -25.74 -10.62 6.61
N ASP A 69 -24.43 -10.37 6.75
CA ASP A 69 -23.63 -10.84 7.86
C ASP A 69 -24.11 -10.14 9.15
N PRO A 70 -24.31 -10.86 10.28
CA PRO A 70 -24.64 -10.22 11.55
C PRO A 70 -23.65 -9.11 11.98
N ASP A 71 -22.41 -9.15 11.49
CA ASP A 71 -21.36 -8.18 11.87
C ASP A 71 -21.22 -7.02 10.85
N GLU A 72 -21.97 -7.01 9.74
CA GLU A 72 -21.89 -5.95 8.70
C GLU A 72 -22.50 -4.61 9.14
N VAL A 73 -23.56 -4.66 9.96
CA VAL A 73 -24.32 -3.47 10.39
C VAL A 73 -24.67 -3.63 11.87
N THR A 74 -24.22 -2.70 12.70
CA THR A 74 -24.61 -2.61 14.13
C THR A 74 -26.08 -2.22 14.24
N ASP A 75 -26.89 -3.07 14.89
CA ASP A 75 -28.34 -2.94 15.05
C ASP A 75 -29.14 -2.70 13.74
N PRO A 76 -29.18 -3.70 12.84
CA PRO A 76 -29.80 -3.54 11.54
C PRO A 76 -31.32 -3.35 11.64
N PRO A 77 -31.92 -2.38 10.93
CA PRO A 77 -33.36 -2.13 10.99
C PRO A 77 -34.18 -3.38 10.68
N ALA A 78 -35.07 -3.77 11.60
CA ALA A 78 -35.92 -4.97 11.46
C ALA A 78 -36.76 -5.01 10.17
N ARG A 79 -37.01 -3.85 9.54
CA ARG A 79 -37.70 -3.77 8.25
C ARG A 79 -36.85 -4.26 7.07
N LEU A 80 -35.53 -4.05 7.10
CA LEU A 80 -34.60 -4.53 6.06
C LEU A 80 -34.32 -6.03 6.21
N LEU A 81 -34.19 -6.51 7.46
CA LEU A 81 -34.00 -7.94 7.75
C LEU A 81 -35.14 -8.83 7.24
N LYS A 82 -36.36 -8.29 7.05
CA LYS A 82 -37.50 -9.02 6.43
C LYS A 82 -37.25 -9.40 4.96
N HIS A 83 -36.23 -8.83 4.33
CA HIS A 83 -35.84 -9.14 2.96
C HIS A 83 -34.77 -10.22 2.86
N ARG A 84 -34.32 -10.82 3.98
CA ARG A 84 -33.31 -11.89 3.97
C ARG A 84 -33.73 -13.03 3.05
N GLY A 85 -32.79 -13.48 2.21
CA GLY A 85 -32.99 -14.51 1.20
C GLY A 85 -33.71 -14.05 -0.07
N LYS A 86 -34.10 -12.77 -0.17
CA LYS A 86 -34.68 -12.20 -1.40
C LYS A 86 -33.59 -11.65 -2.32
N PRO A 87 -33.79 -11.65 -3.64
CA PRO A 87 -32.90 -10.96 -4.58
C PRO A 87 -32.71 -9.48 -4.22
N CYS A 88 -31.47 -9.00 -4.11
CA CYS A 88 -31.11 -7.59 -3.88
C CYS A 88 -30.55 -6.90 -5.12
N THR A 89 -29.79 -7.63 -5.93
CA THR A 89 -29.15 -7.11 -7.15
C THR A 89 -29.33 -8.12 -8.28
N ILE A 90 -29.59 -7.63 -9.48
CA ILE A 90 -29.55 -8.42 -10.71
C ILE A 90 -28.56 -7.78 -11.68
N GLU A 91 -27.69 -8.59 -12.23
CA GLU A 91 -26.71 -8.19 -13.22
C GLU A 91 -26.93 -9.00 -14.49
N VAL A 92 -26.93 -8.31 -15.63
CA VAL A 92 -27.09 -8.88 -16.95
C VAL A 92 -25.97 -8.38 -17.84
N ALA A 93 -25.29 -9.30 -18.53
CA ALA A 93 -24.23 -8.94 -19.46
C ALA A 93 -24.37 -9.66 -20.79
N PHE A 94 -23.80 -9.07 -21.83
CA PHE A 94 -23.59 -9.73 -23.12
C PHE A 94 -22.28 -9.28 -23.75
N VAL A 95 -21.75 -10.11 -24.65
CA VAL A 95 -20.53 -9.82 -25.39
C VAL A 95 -20.88 -9.55 -26.84
N ALA A 96 -20.45 -8.39 -27.35
CA ALA A 96 -20.58 -8.03 -28.75
C ALA A 96 -19.31 -7.33 -29.22
N SER A 97 -18.79 -7.74 -30.38
CA SER A 97 -17.59 -7.14 -31.00
C SER A 97 -16.36 -7.07 -30.09
N GLY A 98 -16.21 -8.02 -29.16
CA GLY A 98 -15.09 -8.06 -28.22
C GLY A 98 -15.21 -7.09 -27.02
N VAL A 99 -16.38 -6.47 -26.82
CA VAL A 99 -16.69 -5.61 -25.68
C VAL A 99 -17.78 -6.27 -24.84
N VAL A 100 -17.58 -6.28 -23.51
CA VAL A 100 -18.60 -6.75 -22.56
C VAL A 100 -19.49 -5.58 -22.20
N HIS A 101 -20.80 -5.75 -22.32
CA HIS A 101 -21.77 -4.75 -21.92
C HIS A 101 -22.47 -5.28 -20.68
N PHE A 102 -22.47 -4.47 -19.63
CA PHE A 102 -23.05 -4.80 -18.34
C PHE A 102 -24.26 -3.90 -18.08
N TRP A 103 -25.25 -4.48 -17.43
CA TRP A 103 -26.43 -3.79 -16.94
C TRP A 103 -26.74 -4.33 -15.56
N GLU A 104 -26.85 -3.44 -14.59
CA GLU A 104 -27.04 -3.80 -13.19
C GLU A 104 -28.21 -3.04 -12.63
N HIS A 105 -29.07 -3.72 -11.88
CA HIS A 105 -30.14 -3.08 -11.14
C HIS A 105 -30.22 -3.58 -9.71
N THR A 106 -30.21 -2.62 -8.81
CA THR A 106 -30.29 -2.83 -7.37
C THR A 106 -31.68 -2.46 -6.87
N ALA A 107 -32.26 -3.31 -6.02
CA ALA A 107 -33.55 -3.02 -5.43
C ALA A 107 -33.47 -1.79 -4.51
N SER A 108 -34.45 -0.89 -4.59
CA SER A 108 -34.45 0.38 -3.84
C SER A 108 -34.27 0.22 -2.32
N TRP A 109 -34.82 -0.85 -1.74
CA TRP A 109 -34.68 -1.17 -0.32
C TRP A 109 -33.27 -1.67 0.03
N TYR A 110 -32.54 -2.24 -0.93
CA TYR A 110 -31.17 -2.68 -0.72
C TYR A 110 -30.20 -1.50 -0.83
N THR A 111 -30.49 -0.50 -1.67
CA THR A 111 -29.75 0.77 -1.65
C THR A 111 -29.76 1.42 -0.28
N GLU A 112 -30.85 1.27 0.49
CA GLU A 112 -30.87 1.70 1.89
C GLU A 112 -29.91 0.90 2.77
N TRP A 113 -29.80 -0.41 2.55
CA TRP A 113 -28.82 -1.26 3.26
C TRP A 113 -27.39 -0.90 2.88
N GLU A 114 -27.10 -0.67 1.61
CA GLU A 114 -25.79 -0.20 1.13
C GLU A 114 -25.44 1.15 1.75
N ASN A 115 -26.39 2.09 1.81
CA ASN A 115 -26.20 3.36 2.51
C ASN A 115 -25.96 3.17 4.02
N LEU A 116 -26.55 2.14 4.66
CA LEU A 116 -26.28 1.82 6.06
C LEU A 116 -24.87 1.26 6.24
N ILE A 117 -24.43 0.36 5.36
CA ILE A 117 -23.05 -0.11 5.35
C ILE A 117 -22.10 1.06 5.10
N GLU A 118 -22.35 1.91 4.10
CA GLU A 118 -21.48 3.03 3.76
C GLU A 118 -21.46 4.10 4.87
N SER A 119 -22.60 4.36 5.51
CA SER A 119 -22.67 5.27 6.66
C SER A 119 -22.02 4.69 7.90
N GLN A 120 -22.08 3.39 8.14
CA GLN A 120 -21.36 2.74 9.25
C GLN A 120 -19.88 2.59 8.95
N ALA A 121 -19.50 2.25 7.72
CA ALA A 121 -18.13 2.30 7.25
C ALA A 121 -17.58 3.73 7.36
N SER A 122 -18.37 4.74 7.01
CA SER A 122 -18.05 6.16 7.24
C SER A 122 -18.07 6.54 8.72
N LEU A 123 -18.80 5.87 9.61
CA LEU A 123 -18.67 6.09 11.06
C LEU A 123 -17.38 5.45 11.60
N VAL A 124 -16.94 4.33 11.00
CA VAL A 124 -15.68 3.64 11.30
C VAL A 124 -14.47 4.36 10.69
N ASP A 125 -14.63 5.11 9.58
CA ASP A 125 -13.57 5.91 8.94
C ASP A 125 -13.66 7.44 9.18
N ALA A 126 -14.77 7.98 9.68
CA ALA A 126 -14.97 9.44 9.76
C ALA A 126 -15.47 10.03 11.09
N ASP A 127 -15.91 9.28 12.12
CA ASP A 127 -16.28 9.97 13.38
C ASP A 127 -16.26 9.14 14.69
N ASP A 128 -15.57 7.98 14.73
CA ASP A 128 -15.19 7.34 15.99
C ASP A 128 -13.68 6.99 16.07
N GLU A 129 -12.83 7.86 15.52
CA GLU A 129 -11.54 8.09 16.14
C GLU A 129 -11.74 9.03 17.34
N PRO A 130 -11.38 8.65 18.58
CA PRO A 130 -11.44 9.61 19.68
C PRO A 130 -10.59 10.84 19.31
N ARG A 131 -11.24 12.01 19.20
CA ARG A 131 -10.62 13.36 19.09
C ARG A 131 -9.80 13.73 20.34
N TRP A 132 -9.01 12.82 20.88
CA TRP A 132 -8.29 13.06 22.12
C TRP A 132 -6.98 13.81 21.89
N LEU A 133 -6.44 13.80 20.68
CA LEU A 133 -5.18 14.48 20.37
C LEU A 133 -5.26 15.17 19.01
N SER A 134 -5.11 16.49 19.01
CA SER A 134 -4.80 17.25 17.79
C SER A 134 -3.51 16.73 17.14
N GLU A 135 -3.24 17.11 15.88
CA GLU A 135 -1.95 16.81 15.25
C GLU A 135 -0.76 17.33 16.08
N ASP A 136 -0.88 18.55 16.61
CA ASP A 136 0.11 19.14 17.51
C ASP A 136 0.28 18.32 18.80
N ASP A 137 -0.81 17.79 19.37
CA ASP A 137 -0.73 16.97 20.56
C ASP A 137 -0.10 15.60 20.29
N ARG A 138 -0.37 15.02 19.12
CA ARG A 138 0.26 13.77 18.67
C ARG A 138 1.75 13.96 18.49
N GLU A 139 2.16 15.02 17.80
CA GLU A 139 3.57 15.35 17.62
C GLU A 139 4.25 15.59 18.97
N ARG A 140 3.62 16.37 19.86
CA ARG A 140 4.14 16.63 21.21
C ARG A 140 4.31 15.35 22.04
N LEU A 141 3.40 14.39 21.93
CA LEU A 141 3.48 13.11 22.65
C LEU A 141 4.44 12.12 21.99
N ALA A 142 4.62 12.17 20.67
CA ALA A 142 5.57 11.34 19.95
C ALA A 142 7.02 11.85 20.13
N ALA A 143 7.23 13.16 20.29
CA ALA A 143 8.55 13.77 20.33
C ALA A 143 9.52 13.18 21.37
N PRO A 144 9.12 12.87 22.62
CA PRO A 144 10.01 12.19 23.58
C PRO A 144 10.44 10.80 23.11
N ALA A 145 9.53 10.03 22.50
CA ALA A 145 9.79 8.70 21.97
C ALA A 145 10.74 8.76 20.76
N VAL A 146 10.52 9.73 19.85
CA VAL A 146 11.41 10.01 18.72
C VAL A 146 12.81 10.38 19.22
N GLY A 147 12.91 11.28 20.19
CA GLY A 147 14.18 11.70 20.79
C GLY A 147 14.93 10.55 21.46
N ALA A 148 14.22 9.69 22.20
CA ALA A 148 14.80 8.51 22.83
C ALA A 148 15.37 7.53 21.80
N LEU A 149 14.63 7.25 20.71
CA LEU A 149 15.11 6.40 19.62
C LEU A 149 16.36 6.99 18.95
N LEU A 150 16.35 8.28 18.62
CA LEU A 150 17.51 8.94 17.99
C LEU A 150 18.74 8.96 18.90
N ALA A 151 18.56 8.97 20.22
CA ALA A 151 19.65 8.88 21.19
C ALA A 151 20.28 7.48 21.27
N MET A 152 19.58 6.42 20.86
CA MET A 152 20.09 5.04 20.88
C MET A 152 21.10 4.79 19.73
N PRO A 153 22.36 4.42 20.03
CA PRO A 153 23.36 4.10 19.01
C PRO A 153 22.91 2.98 18.06
N GLU A 154 22.20 1.97 18.57
CA GLU A 154 21.73 0.81 17.82
C GLU A 154 20.65 1.19 16.79
N PHE A 155 19.82 2.19 17.11
CA PHE A 155 18.83 2.72 16.18
C PHE A 155 19.50 3.50 15.05
N ARG A 156 20.50 4.32 15.36
CA ARG A 156 21.30 5.05 14.35
C ARG A 156 22.06 4.10 13.44
N ALA A 157 22.61 3.03 14.01
CA ALA A 157 23.36 2.00 13.32
C ALA A 157 22.46 0.98 12.57
N ALA A 158 21.13 1.03 12.76
CA ALA A 158 20.22 0.19 12.00
C ALA A 158 20.15 0.65 10.54
N LYS A 159 20.18 -0.30 9.61
CA LYS A 159 20.05 -0.02 8.17
C LYS A 159 18.71 0.66 7.87
N PRO A 160 18.68 1.65 6.95
CA PRO A 160 17.45 2.27 6.48
C PRO A 160 16.40 1.23 6.00
N GLY A 161 15.13 1.56 6.17
CA GLY A 161 14.00 0.67 5.86
C GLY A 161 13.64 -0.29 6.99
N GLY A 162 13.28 -1.54 6.63
CA GLY A 162 12.62 -2.47 7.55
C GLY A 162 13.41 -2.87 8.81
N ALA A 163 14.74 -2.75 8.82
CA ALA A 163 15.54 -3.03 10.02
C ALA A 163 15.35 -1.97 11.10
N ARG A 164 15.42 -0.68 10.73
CA ARG A 164 15.22 0.45 11.62
C ARG A 164 13.77 0.52 12.15
N GLN A 165 12.80 0.25 11.28
CA GLN A 165 11.39 0.20 11.68
C GLN A 165 11.13 -0.92 12.70
N ARG A 166 11.67 -2.13 12.49
CA ARG A 166 11.55 -3.23 13.46
C ARG A 166 12.21 -2.89 14.79
N PHE A 167 13.39 -2.26 14.76
CA PHE A 167 14.05 -1.79 15.97
C PHE A 167 13.17 -0.82 16.75
N ALA A 168 12.65 0.23 16.10
CA ALA A 168 11.78 1.20 16.75
C ALA A 168 10.54 0.55 17.39
N LYS A 169 9.83 -0.31 16.64
CA LYS A 169 8.65 -1.03 17.14
C LYS A 169 8.93 -1.88 18.39
N SER A 170 10.14 -2.42 18.53
CA SER A 170 10.50 -3.25 19.70
C SER A 170 11.04 -2.45 20.90
N HIS A 171 11.36 -1.17 20.73
CA HIS A 171 11.99 -0.34 21.77
C HIS A 171 11.11 0.84 22.22
N LEU A 172 9.98 1.07 21.56
CA LEU A 172 8.97 1.99 22.06
C LEU A 172 8.15 1.36 23.20
N PRO A 173 7.76 2.15 24.21
CA PRO A 173 6.92 1.65 25.29
C PRO A 173 5.57 1.11 24.78
N ALA A 174 5.15 -0.04 25.29
CA ALA A 174 3.91 -0.71 24.88
C ALA A 174 2.64 0.01 25.36
N ASP A 175 2.77 0.93 26.31
CA ASP A 175 1.70 1.78 26.83
C ASP A 175 1.47 3.05 25.99
N LEU A 176 2.28 3.31 24.96
CA LEU A 176 1.96 4.35 23.99
C LEU A 176 0.69 3.99 23.24
N HIS A 177 -0.18 4.98 23.10
CA HIS A 177 -1.32 4.88 22.19
C HIS A 177 -0.87 4.50 20.78
N GLU A 178 -1.58 3.59 20.13
CA GLU A 178 -1.17 2.97 18.86
C GLU A 178 -0.79 4.01 17.78
N ARG A 179 -1.55 5.10 17.66
CA ARG A 179 -1.21 6.18 16.72
C ARG A 179 0.05 6.96 17.08
N VAL A 180 0.22 7.31 18.36
CA VAL A 180 1.44 8.01 18.81
C VAL A 180 2.64 7.09 18.63
N HIS A 181 2.46 5.79 18.86
CA HIS A 181 3.46 4.78 18.57
C HIS A 181 3.80 4.74 17.06
N TRP A 182 2.80 4.68 16.18
CA TRP A 182 3.02 4.69 14.73
C TRP A 182 3.70 5.96 14.24
N ASP A 183 3.23 7.14 14.67
CA ASP A 183 3.83 8.44 14.35
C ASP A 183 5.26 8.54 14.88
N ALA A 184 5.52 8.10 16.11
CA ALA A 184 6.87 8.08 16.68
C ALA A 184 7.82 7.19 15.85
N VAL A 185 7.38 6.01 15.42
CA VAL A 185 8.19 5.12 14.56
C VAL A 185 8.50 5.79 13.22
N ARG A 186 7.48 6.32 12.55
CA ARG A 186 7.61 6.97 11.23
C ARG A 186 8.53 8.19 11.32
N THR A 187 8.22 9.14 12.20
CA THR A 187 8.98 10.37 12.39
C THR A 187 10.41 10.09 12.83
N ALA A 188 10.66 9.09 13.69
CA ALA A 188 12.03 8.72 14.06
C ALA A 188 12.83 8.13 12.89
N CYS A 189 12.19 7.34 12.03
CA CYS A 189 12.85 6.78 10.85
C CYS A 189 13.20 7.88 9.83
N ASP A 190 12.25 8.76 9.54
CA ASP A 190 12.42 9.87 8.60
C ASP A 190 13.50 10.82 9.12
N ARG A 191 13.45 11.20 10.39
CA ARG A 191 14.45 12.08 11.00
C ARG A 191 15.84 11.45 11.04
N ALA A 192 15.94 10.14 11.27
CA ALA A 192 17.22 9.44 11.21
C ALA A 192 17.79 9.42 9.78
N GLU A 193 16.94 9.34 8.75
CA GLU A 193 17.36 9.42 7.35
C GLU A 193 17.84 10.84 6.99
N GLU A 194 17.10 11.87 7.38
CA GLU A 194 17.52 13.27 7.21
C GLU A 194 18.88 13.55 7.88
N LEU A 195 19.06 13.08 9.12
CA LEU A 195 20.34 13.23 9.84
C LEU A 195 21.47 12.46 9.16
N THR A 196 21.19 11.27 8.62
CA THR A 196 22.16 10.51 7.83
C THR A 196 22.57 11.30 6.59
N GLN A 197 21.61 11.84 5.84
CA GLN A 197 21.88 12.65 4.65
C GLN A 197 22.69 13.90 5.00
N GLN A 198 22.33 14.61 6.07
CA GLN A 198 23.07 15.79 6.54
C GLN A 198 24.52 15.45 6.91
N ARG A 199 24.75 14.35 7.64
CA ARG A 199 26.10 13.93 8.03
C ARG A 199 26.98 13.56 6.84
N TYR A 200 26.40 12.97 5.81
CA TYR A 200 27.15 12.55 4.63
C TYR A 200 27.12 13.57 3.48
N ALA A 201 26.39 14.67 3.57
CA ALA A 201 26.36 15.71 2.54
C ALA A 201 27.74 16.33 2.28
N GLU A 202 28.56 16.48 3.33
CA GLU A 202 29.90 17.08 3.25
C GLU A 202 31.01 16.05 2.99
N VAL A 203 30.66 14.77 2.82
CA VAL A 203 31.67 13.70 2.68
C VAL A 203 32.49 13.84 1.40
N ASP A 204 31.89 14.41 0.35
CA ASP A 204 32.51 14.57 -0.97
C ASP A 204 33.80 15.41 -0.91
N GLU A 205 33.79 16.47 -0.10
CA GLU A 205 34.92 17.37 0.10
C GLU A 205 36.02 16.75 0.97
N ARG A 206 35.68 15.73 1.76
CA ARG A 206 36.55 15.12 2.77
C ARG A 206 37.06 13.73 2.40
N TYR A 207 36.65 13.18 1.27
CA TYR A 207 36.99 11.80 0.89
C TYR A 207 38.49 11.50 0.90
N ASP A 208 39.34 12.42 0.44
CA ASP A 208 40.78 12.17 0.37
C ASP A 208 41.42 12.15 1.77
N GLU A 209 40.95 13.02 2.67
CA GLU A 209 41.32 13.03 4.08
C GLU A 209 40.88 11.73 4.76
N LEU A 210 39.60 11.37 4.60
CA LEU A 210 39.02 10.15 5.18
C LEU A 210 39.67 8.88 4.63
N ALA A 211 40.04 8.85 3.35
CA ALA A 211 40.75 7.73 2.74
C ALA A 211 42.15 7.55 3.35
N ALA A 212 42.86 8.66 3.58
CA ALA A 212 44.17 8.63 4.24
C ALA A 212 44.07 8.18 5.71
N GLN A 213 43.01 8.56 6.42
CA GLN A 213 42.73 8.10 7.78
C GLN A 213 42.36 6.61 7.81
N LEU A 214 41.49 6.15 6.89
CA LEU A 214 41.09 4.75 6.78
C LEU A 214 42.29 3.83 6.53
N LEU A 215 43.29 4.26 5.76
CA LEU A 215 44.52 3.48 5.56
C LEU A 215 45.37 3.31 6.82
N LYS A 216 45.18 4.16 7.83
CA LYS A 216 45.82 4.05 9.14
C LYS A 216 44.99 3.21 10.13
N ASP A 217 43.76 2.85 9.77
CA ASP A 217 42.85 2.10 10.64
C ASP A 217 43.30 0.63 10.80
N PRO A 218 43.54 0.15 12.04
CA PRO A 218 43.99 -1.22 12.28
C PRO A 218 43.00 -2.32 11.87
N ALA A 219 41.69 -2.04 11.88
CA ALA A 219 40.68 -2.99 11.42
C ALA A 219 40.71 -3.10 9.88
N TYR A 220 40.91 -1.97 9.18
CA TYR A 220 41.07 -1.97 7.73
C TYR A 220 42.38 -2.64 7.28
N GLN A 221 43.49 -2.40 7.99
CA GLN A 221 44.79 -3.00 7.67
C GLN A 221 44.81 -4.53 7.87
N ARG A 222 44.13 -5.04 8.90
CA ARG A 222 44.02 -6.48 9.18
C ARG A 222 43.04 -7.21 8.26
N ALA A 223 42.25 -6.47 7.47
CA ALA A 223 41.25 -7.07 6.58
C ALA A 223 41.90 -7.79 5.39
N GLY A 224 41.81 -9.12 5.41
CA GLY A 224 42.41 -10.01 4.41
C GLY A 224 41.63 -10.15 3.10
N SER A 225 40.39 -9.64 3.01
CA SER A 225 39.56 -9.74 1.80
C SER A 225 38.89 -8.41 1.46
N VAL A 226 38.46 -8.27 0.20
CA VAL A 226 37.74 -7.08 -0.30
C VAL A 226 36.45 -6.84 0.50
N GLY A 227 35.68 -7.89 0.77
CA GLY A 227 34.43 -7.78 1.54
C GLY A 227 34.67 -7.28 2.96
N VAL A 228 35.68 -7.81 3.65
CA VAL A 228 36.04 -7.38 5.01
C VAL A 228 36.59 -5.95 5.02
N ARG A 229 37.32 -5.53 3.98
CA ARG A 229 37.77 -4.13 3.85
C ARG A 229 36.62 -3.16 3.65
N LYS A 230 35.61 -3.53 2.85
CA LYS A 230 34.39 -2.73 2.69
C LYS A 230 33.61 -2.62 3.99
N GLN A 231 33.52 -3.72 4.75
CA GLN A 231 32.89 -3.71 6.07
C GLN A 231 33.67 -2.83 7.07
N ALA A 232 35.01 -2.89 7.06
CA ALA A 232 35.84 -2.00 7.88
C ALA A 232 35.66 -0.52 7.49
N ALA A 233 35.55 -0.21 6.19
CA ALA A 233 35.24 1.13 5.72
C ALA A 233 33.84 1.60 6.15
N GLU A 234 32.85 0.70 6.15
CA GLU A 234 31.50 0.97 6.65
C GLU A 234 31.55 1.31 8.15
N HIS A 235 32.18 0.48 8.98
CA HIS A 235 32.33 0.75 10.42
C HIS A 235 33.09 2.05 10.71
N PHE A 236 34.14 2.34 9.94
CA PHE A 236 34.89 3.60 10.06
C PHE A 236 33.98 4.81 9.79
N LEU A 237 33.23 4.79 8.69
CA LEU A 237 32.29 5.85 8.34
C LEU A 237 31.13 5.98 9.33
N THR A 238 30.66 4.86 9.88
CA THR A 238 29.63 4.86 10.93
C THR A 238 30.15 5.51 12.20
N ALA A 239 31.38 5.21 12.62
CA ALA A 239 31.99 5.87 13.78
C ALA A 239 32.22 7.37 13.53
N TRP A 240 32.60 7.75 12.30
CA TRP A 240 32.78 9.14 11.91
C TRP A 240 31.46 9.94 11.89
N ALA A 241 30.35 9.31 11.49
CA ALA A 241 29.03 9.94 11.41
C ALA A 241 28.16 9.67 12.66
N ASP A 242 28.74 9.68 13.86
CA ASP A 242 28.02 9.52 15.14
C ASP A 242 27.13 8.27 15.25
N GLY A 243 27.48 7.19 14.54
CA GLY A 243 26.75 5.93 14.54
C GLY A 243 25.73 5.78 13.41
N PHE A 244 25.56 6.76 12.52
CA PHE A 244 24.70 6.61 11.35
C PHE A 244 25.37 5.73 10.28
N VAL A 245 24.61 4.80 9.71
CA VAL A 245 25.12 3.91 8.66
C VAL A 245 25.33 4.68 7.35
N PRO A 246 26.49 4.58 6.68
CA PRO A 246 26.71 5.25 5.42
C PRO A 246 25.85 4.64 4.29
N PRO A 247 25.38 5.48 3.34
CA PRO A 247 24.89 4.99 2.06
C PRO A 247 25.96 4.11 1.38
N SER A 248 25.54 3.07 0.66
CA SER A 248 26.46 2.13 0.01
C SER A 248 27.42 2.81 -0.97
N VAL A 249 26.92 3.82 -1.69
CA VAL A 249 27.71 4.65 -2.62
C VAL A 249 28.86 5.35 -1.89
N VAL A 250 28.58 5.94 -0.73
CA VAL A 250 29.58 6.66 0.07
C VAL A 250 30.68 5.72 0.57
N ARG A 251 30.28 4.54 1.08
CA ARG A 251 31.23 3.49 1.49
C ARG A 251 32.11 3.03 0.34
N ASP A 252 31.50 2.75 -0.81
CA ASP A 252 32.20 2.18 -1.95
C ASP A 252 33.17 3.19 -2.57
N GLU A 253 32.82 4.48 -2.62
CA GLU A 253 33.72 5.54 -3.07
C GLU A 253 34.90 5.75 -2.12
N LEU A 254 34.66 5.80 -0.79
CA LEU A 254 35.75 5.88 0.19
C LEU A 254 36.74 4.71 0.03
N TYR A 255 36.21 3.49 -0.08
CA TYR A 255 37.03 2.31 -0.32
C TYR A 255 37.86 2.43 -1.60
N ALA A 256 37.25 2.88 -2.70
CA ALA A 256 37.95 3.06 -3.98
C ALA A 256 39.06 4.12 -3.88
N ARG A 257 38.82 5.24 -3.17
CA ARG A 257 39.83 6.29 -2.94
C ARG A 257 40.99 5.78 -2.10
N ALA A 258 40.71 5.04 -1.02
CA ALA A 258 41.75 4.45 -0.17
C ALA A 258 42.64 3.47 -0.96
N GLN A 259 42.06 2.65 -1.85
CA GLN A 259 42.84 1.77 -2.72
C GLN A 259 43.71 2.54 -3.73
N ARG A 260 43.18 3.61 -4.33
CA ARG A 260 43.96 4.50 -5.23
C ARG A 260 45.15 5.12 -4.50
N LEU A 261 44.93 5.61 -3.28
CA LEU A 261 45.97 6.24 -2.47
C LEU A 261 47.05 5.24 -2.04
N ALA A 262 46.66 4.05 -1.59
CA ALA A 262 47.61 2.97 -1.26
C ALA A 262 48.46 2.55 -2.47
N LYS A 263 47.85 2.45 -3.65
CA LYS A 263 48.56 2.11 -4.90
C LYS A 263 49.54 3.21 -5.32
N ALA A 264 49.17 4.48 -5.14
CA ALA A 264 50.06 5.60 -5.42
C ALA A 264 51.27 5.62 -4.48
N ALA A 265 51.06 5.35 -3.19
CA ALA A 265 52.14 5.29 -2.19
C ALA A 265 53.11 4.11 -2.39
N ALA A 266 52.64 3.00 -2.97
CA ALA A 266 53.47 1.83 -3.26
C ALA A 266 54.29 1.94 -4.56
N ARG A 267 54.08 2.98 -5.37
CA ARG A 267 54.79 3.15 -6.64
C ARG A 267 56.17 3.77 -6.35
N PRO A 268 57.29 3.11 -6.72
CA PRO A 268 58.61 3.68 -6.48
C PRO A 268 58.79 5.00 -7.24
N PRO A 269 59.51 5.98 -6.69
CA PRO A 269 59.79 7.23 -7.39
C PRO A 269 60.50 6.93 -8.70
N ALA A 270 60.07 7.58 -9.78
CA ALA A 270 60.72 7.48 -11.07
C ALA A 270 62.17 7.95 -10.92
N LEU A 271 63.12 7.01 -11.05
CA LEU A 271 64.54 7.33 -11.16
C LEU A 271 64.74 8.07 -12.49
N TYR A 272 64.94 9.39 -12.41
CA TYR A 272 65.52 10.20 -13.49
C TYR A 272 67.03 10.29 -13.27
#